data_AF-A0A0K1QAR7-F1
#
_entry.id   AF-A0A0K1QAR7-F1
#
_cell.length_a   1.000
_cell.length_b   1.000
_cell.length_c   1.000
_cell.angle_alpha   90.00
_cell.angle_beta   90.00
_cell.angle_gamma   90.00
#
_symmetry.space_group_name_H-M   'P 1'
#
loop_
_entity.id
_entity.type
_entity.pdbx_description
1 polymer ?
#
loop_
_entity_poly.entity_id
_entity_poly.type
_entity_poly.pdbx_seq_one_letter_code
_entity_poly.pdbx_strand_id
1 'polypeptide(L)'
;MTRTTFPLPAFALVASLALSTVACTSSTQKGPEVASAADQTSFAASYPDRLDDLTKDMDDQETEARAIIASWEKVPADTGNTKDLDVKNLFEKSDRAGRSDGYVSERRDLNRVKSFFTEEKDEINRRLAGTVDRAAQQKSCDGKEMAGAAIYGMKEAIDKRIEHRLRESNEAQVILEEEGPRVDKAVQDKLEKQLDDVATASFIVHVGFADTRQELTDRRSDAGKVQSTLDGAIKAENEKANDPARPEASKRVVKARLAELQKQRQAMDGVVQKATQSLQQAEQRGKALEKEYDDKFKALLDRLQKEKDKEKEKEKEKPKAKA
;
A
#
# COMPACT_ATOMS: atom_id res chain seq x y z
N MET A 1 -18.77 -69.81 62.62
CA MET A 1 -18.36 -69.52 64.00
C MET A 1 -17.27 -68.46 63.97
N THR A 2 -17.33 -67.55 64.95
CA THR A 2 -16.31 -66.59 65.43
C THR A 2 -15.86 -65.41 64.55
N ARG A 3 -16.33 -64.23 64.98
CA ARG A 3 -15.76 -62.89 64.78
C ARG A 3 -14.39 -62.77 65.46
N THR A 4 -13.51 -61.91 64.93
CA THR A 4 -12.63 -61.03 65.72
C THR A 4 -12.16 -59.82 64.90
N THR A 5 -11.97 -58.72 65.63
CA THR A 5 -11.86 -57.29 65.27
C THR A 5 -10.43 -56.73 65.29
N PHE A 6 -10.12 -55.78 64.38
CA PHE A 6 -9.21 -54.58 64.43
C PHE A 6 -7.76 -54.69 65.02
N PRO A 7 -6.80 -53.73 64.82
CA PRO A 7 -6.83 -52.40 64.17
C PRO A 7 -5.66 -52.06 63.19
N LEU A 8 -5.80 -50.91 62.51
CA LEU A 8 -4.77 -50.15 61.76
C LEU A 8 -3.65 -49.59 62.67
N PRO A 9 -2.46 -49.28 62.13
CA PRO A 9 -2.18 -47.85 61.87
C PRO A 9 -1.36 -47.52 60.60
N ALA A 10 -1.69 -46.33 60.10
CA ALA A 10 -0.95 -45.36 59.29
C ALA A 10 0.53 -45.60 58.95
N PHE A 11 0.86 -45.53 57.66
CA PHE A 11 2.03 -44.80 57.17
C PHE A 11 1.74 -44.16 55.80
N ALA A 12 2.21 -42.93 55.64
CA ALA A 12 1.96 -41.99 54.57
C ALA A 12 2.38 -42.50 53.18
N LEU A 13 1.58 -42.22 52.15
CA LEU A 13 2.03 -42.31 50.76
C LEU A 13 1.86 -40.96 50.05
N VAL A 14 3.02 -40.51 49.61
CA VAL A 14 3.39 -39.25 48.99
C VAL A 14 2.95 -39.20 47.53
N ALA A 15 2.48 -38.03 47.12
CA ALA A 15 2.50 -37.45 45.76
C ALA A 15 2.20 -38.36 44.55
N SER A 16 1.04 -38.12 43.93
CA SER A 16 0.84 -38.36 42.50
C SER A 16 -0.12 -37.31 41.94
N LEU A 17 0.35 -36.06 41.90
CA LEU A 17 -0.22 -34.99 41.11
C LEU A 17 0.65 -34.83 39.86
N ALA A 18 0.51 -35.75 38.90
CA ALA A 18 1.26 -35.71 37.65
C ALA A 18 0.36 -35.16 36.53
N LEU A 19 0.73 -33.96 36.11
CA LEU A 19 0.25 -33.14 35.01
C LEU A 19 -0.29 -33.92 33.80
N SER A 20 -1.60 -33.83 33.58
CA SER A 20 -2.21 -34.02 32.27
C SER A 20 -2.25 -32.67 31.52
N THR A 21 -1.09 -32.17 31.12
CA THR A 21 -0.95 -31.19 30.04
C THR A 21 -0.54 -31.95 28.80
N VAL A 22 -1.52 -32.46 28.05
CA VAL A 22 -1.29 -32.91 26.68
C VAL A 22 -0.86 -31.68 25.90
N ALA A 23 0.44 -31.67 25.58
CA ALA A 23 1.06 -30.68 24.74
C ALA A 23 0.26 -30.54 23.43
N CYS A 24 -0.26 -29.34 23.17
CA CYS A 24 -0.36 -28.86 21.80
C CYS A 24 1.09 -28.82 21.28
N THR A 25 1.57 -29.94 20.74
CA THR A 25 2.73 -29.92 19.87
C THR A 25 2.34 -29.00 18.74
N SER A 26 2.86 -27.78 18.79
CA SER A 26 2.93 -26.86 17.68
C SER A 26 3.40 -27.68 16.49
N SER A 27 2.48 -28.04 15.61
CA SER A 27 2.85 -28.29 14.24
C SER A 27 3.44 -26.96 13.82
N THR A 28 4.77 -26.86 13.87
CA THR A 28 5.54 -25.88 13.11
C THR A 28 5.18 -26.19 11.67
N GLN A 29 4.01 -25.70 11.25
CA GLN A 29 3.53 -25.77 9.90
C GLN A 29 4.57 -24.96 9.17
N LYS A 30 5.54 -25.68 8.59
CA LYS A 30 6.68 -25.10 7.90
C LYS A 30 6.03 -24.16 6.89
N GLY A 31 6.20 -22.86 7.11
CA GLY A 31 5.68 -21.86 6.18
C GLY A 31 6.21 -22.15 4.78
N PRO A 32 5.61 -21.58 3.74
CA PRO A 32 6.11 -21.75 2.38
C PRO A 32 7.61 -21.46 2.33
N GLU A 33 8.41 -22.41 1.84
CA GLU A 33 9.83 -22.21 1.60
C GLU A 33 9.98 -21.42 0.30
N VAL A 34 10.35 -20.15 0.41
CA VAL A 34 10.62 -19.29 -0.74
C VAL A 34 12.13 -19.15 -0.88
N ALA A 35 12.69 -19.63 -2.00
CA ALA A 35 14.09 -19.42 -2.32
C ALA A 35 14.33 -17.96 -2.71
N SER A 36 15.49 -17.41 -2.33
CA SER A 36 15.90 -16.09 -2.82
C SER A 36 16.05 -16.15 -4.35
N ALA A 37 15.53 -15.14 -5.04
CA ALA A 37 15.70 -15.00 -6.48
C ALA A 37 16.99 -14.26 -6.86
N ALA A 38 17.82 -13.88 -5.89
CA ALA A 38 19.02 -13.07 -6.11
C ALA A 38 20.08 -13.75 -7.01
N ASP A 39 20.04 -15.09 -7.13
CA ASP A 39 20.87 -15.90 -8.01
C ASP A 39 20.29 -16.10 -9.42
N GLN A 40 19.08 -15.60 -9.67
CA GLN A 40 18.42 -15.71 -10.97
C GLN A 40 18.73 -14.50 -11.85
N THR A 41 19.25 -14.74 -13.05
CA THR A 41 19.63 -13.67 -13.99
C THR A 41 18.46 -12.75 -14.38
N SER A 42 17.26 -13.28 -14.54
CA SER A 42 16.06 -12.48 -14.88
C SER A 42 15.70 -11.51 -13.76
N PHE A 43 15.72 -11.98 -12.51
CA PHE A 43 15.51 -11.13 -11.35
C PHE A 43 16.60 -10.06 -11.26
N ALA A 44 17.87 -10.48 -11.35
CA ALA A 44 19.02 -9.59 -11.29
C ALA A 44 19.01 -8.48 -12.36
N ALA A 45 18.53 -8.80 -13.57
CA ALA A 45 18.40 -7.83 -14.66
C ALA A 45 17.34 -6.75 -14.40
N SER A 46 16.26 -7.06 -13.67
CA SER A 46 15.21 -6.09 -13.31
C SER A 46 15.44 -5.38 -11.97
N TYR A 47 16.44 -5.82 -11.23
CA TYR A 47 16.64 -5.41 -9.84
C TYR A 47 16.97 -3.92 -9.68
N PRO A 48 17.85 -3.30 -10.50
CA PRO A 48 18.18 -1.88 -10.35
C PRO A 48 16.95 -0.97 -10.48
N ASP A 49 16.12 -1.21 -11.50
CA ASP A 49 14.88 -0.47 -11.73
C ASP A 49 13.92 -0.61 -10.53
N ARG A 50 13.71 -1.84 -10.04
CA ARG A 50 12.85 -2.10 -8.88
C ARG A 50 13.35 -1.45 -7.59
N LEU A 51 14.66 -1.37 -7.38
CA LEU A 51 15.25 -0.72 -6.21
C LEU A 51 15.09 0.81 -6.30
N ASP A 52 15.24 1.38 -7.49
CA ASP A 52 15.01 2.80 -7.73
C ASP A 52 13.54 3.17 -7.53
N ASP A 53 12.61 2.36 -8.04
CA ASP A 53 11.16 2.53 -7.89
C ASP A 53 10.74 2.53 -6.41
N LEU A 54 11.25 1.60 -5.59
CA LEU A 54 10.96 1.59 -4.15
C LEU A 54 11.52 2.81 -3.43
N THR A 55 12.71 3.27 -3.85
CA THR A 55 13.29 4.49 -3.27
C THR A 55 12.42 5.70 -3.60
N LYS A 56 11.92 5.77 -4.84
CA LYS A 56 11.00 6.80 -5.28
C LYS A 56 9.63 6.72 -4.59
N ASP A 57 9.08 5.52 -4.41
CA ASP A 57 7.80 5.30 -3.72
C ASP A 57 7.85 5.85 -2.29
N MET A 58 8.94 5.63 -1.56
CA MET A 58 9.08 6.18 -0.21
C MET A 58 9.08 7.72 -0.18
N ASP A 59 9.72 8.36 -1.16
CA ASP A 59 9.72 9.83 -1.30
C ASP A 59 8.35 10.38 -1.75
N ASP A 60 7.69 9.68 -2.68
CA ASP A 60 6.37 10.03 -3.19
C ASP A 60 5.31 9.90 -2.09
N GLN A 61 5.36 8.84 -1.27
CA GLN A 61 4.48 8.64 -0.11
C GLN A 61 4.61 9.77 0.91
N GLU A 62 5.83 10.15 1.30
CA GLU A 62 6.02 11.28 2.21
C GLU A 62 5.46 12.58 1.62
N THR A 63 5.71 12.82 0.34
CA THR A 63 5.21 14.00 -0.38
C THR A 63 3.68 14.03 -0.40
N GLU A 64 3.04 12.90 -0.71
CA GLU A 64 1.59 12.74 -0.72
C GLU A 64 0.98 13.00 0.66
N ALA A 65 1.53 12.36 1.71
CA ALA A 65 1.06 12.56 3.08
C ALA A 65 1.17 14.03 3.51
N ARG A 66 2.30 14.70 3.24
CA ARG A 66 2.48 16.12 3.55
C ARG A 66 1.51 17.02 2.79
N ALA A 67 1.27 16.73 1.51
CA ALA A 67 0.32 17.48 0.70
C ALA A 67 -1.11 17.36 1.26
N ILE A 68 -1.51 16.15 1.65
CA ILE A 68 -2.80 15.90 2.30
C ILE A 68 -2.89 16.63 3.64
N ILE A 69 -1.89 16.48 4.52
CA ILE A 69 -1.86 17.13 5.84
C ILE A 69 -1.97 18.65 5.72
N ALA A 70 -1.27 19.25 4.75
CA ALA A 70 -1.36 20.69 4.49
C ALA A 70 -2.76 21.13 4.04
N SER A 71 -3.48 20.26 3.31
CA SER A 71 -4.84 20.56 2.83
C SER A 71 -5.87 20.67 3.96
N TRP A 72 -5.62 20.03 5.11
CA TRP A 72 -6.52 20.03 6.27
C TRP A 72 -6.78 21.41 6.85
N GLU A 73 -5.96 22.41 6.52
CA GLU A 73 -6.20 23.79 6.93
C GLU A 73 -7.49 24.39 6.35
N LYS A 74 -7.93 23.89 5.20
CA LYS A 74 -9.12 24.38 4.49
C LYS A 74 -10.41 23.65 4.89
N VAL A 75 -10.29 22.48 5.52
CA VAL A 75 -11.42 21.60 5.83
C VAL A 75 -12.57 22.34 6.53
N PRO A 76 -12.37 23.08 7.63
CA PRO A 76 -13.50 23.73 8.32
C PRO A 76 -14.26 24.75 7.46
N ALA A 77 -13.60 25.41 6.51
CA ALA A 77 -14.24 26.33 5.59
C ALA A 77 -15.03 25.59 4.50
N ASP A 78 -14.56 24.39 4.14
CA ASP A 78 -15.11 23.58 3.07
C ASP A 78 -16.31 22.73 3.49
N THR A 79 -16.46 22.46 4.78
CA THR A 79 -17.54 21.62 5.32
C THR A 79 -18.90 22.29 5.39
N GLY A 80 -19.02 23.61 5.16
CA GLY A 80 -20.32 24.29 5.09
C GLY A 80 -21.19 24.07 6.34
N ASN A 81 -22.52 24.05 6.17
CA ASN A 81 -23.46 23.75 7.25
C ASN A 81 -23.56 22.23 7.45
N THR A 82 -22.99 21.74 8.54
CA THR A 82 -22.95 20.30 8.88
C THR A 82 -23.62 19.99 10.21
N LYS A 83 -24.52 20.87 10.67
CA LYS A 83 -25.22 20.76 11.95
C LYS A 83 -25.84 19.39 12.24
N ASP A 84 -26.27 18.69 11.18
CA ASP A 84 -26.97 17.40 11.26
C ASP A 84 -26.01 16.19 11.16
N LEU A 85 -24.70 16.43 11.09
CA LEU A 85 -23.64 15.44 11.01
C LEU A 85 -22.59 15.62 12.11
N ASP A 86 -22.09 14.51 12.65
CA ASP A 86 -20.95 14.56 13.56
C ASP A 86 -19.61 14.49 12.80
N VAL A 87 -19.27 15.58 12.09
CA VAL A 87 -18.10 15.64 11.21
C VAL A 87 -16.81 15.26 11.95
N LYS A 88 -16.62 15.70 13.20
CA LYS A 88 -15.44 15.32 14.00
C LYS A 88 -15.32 13.80 14.14
N ASN A 89 -16.42 13.12 14.45
CA ASN A 89 -16.44 11.67 14.59
C ASN A 89 -16.18 10.94 13.25
N LEU A 90 -16.66 11.49 12.13
CA LEU A 90 -16.34 10.95 10.79
C LEU A 90 -14.82 10.99 10.53
N PHE A 91 -14.16 12.11 10.82
CA PHE A 91 -12.71 12.24 10.65
C PHE A 91 -11.94 11.27 11.56
N GLU A 92 -12.33 11.13 12.82
CA GLU A 92 -11.73 10.16 13.75
C GLU A 92 -11.93 8.71 13.29
N LYS A 93 -13.10 8.38 12.73
CA LYS A 93 -13.36 7.05 12.15
C LYS A 93 -12.50 6.81 10.91
N SER A 94 -12.33 7.83 10.06
CA SER A 94 -11.52 7.69 8.85
C SER A 94 -10.04 7.49 9.16
N ASP A 95 -9.52 8.22 10.15
CA ASP A 95 -8.15 8.02 10.65
C ASP A 95 -7.95 6.60 11.21
N ARG A 96 -8.91 6.08 11.99
CA ARG A 96 -8.85 4.69 12.45
C ARG A 96 -8.95 3.69 11.31
N ALA A 97 -9.79 3.96 10.31
CA ALA A 97 -9.95 3.10 9.15
C ALA A 97 -8.64 2.98 8.38
N GLY A 98 -7.91 4.07 8.15
CA GLY A 98 -6.62 4.06 7.44
C GLY A 98 -5.57 3.12 8.05
N ARG A 99 -5.70 2.78 9.33
CA ARG A 99 -4.82 1.84 10.06
C ARG A 99 -5.47 0.49 10.35
N SER A 100 -6.71 0.30 9.94
CA SER A 100 -7.43 -0.95 10.16
C SER A 100 -6.89 -2.05 9.23
N ASP A 101 -6.96 -3.30 9.69
CA ASP A 101 -6.50 -4.45 8.90
C ASP A 101 -7.22 -4.56 7.54
N GLY A 102 -8.53 -4.30 7.52
CA GLY A 102 -9.32 -4.32 6.28
C GLY A 102 -8.84 -3.31 5.26
N TYR A 103 -8.68 -2.04 5.66
CA TYR A 103 -8.19 -0.99 4.77
C TYR A 103 -6.75 -1.24 4.33
N VAL A 104 -5.87 -1.67 5.25
CA VAL A 104 -4.46 -1.97 4.96
C VAL A 104 -4.34 -3.13 3.97
N SER A 105 -5.10 -4.20 4.16
CA SER A 105 -5.13 -5.35 3.25
C SER A 105 -5.59 -4.92 1.86
N GLU A 106 -6.69 -4.17 1.78
CA GLU A 106 -7.22 -3.67 0.52
C GLU A 106 -6.21 -2.76 -0.18
N ARG A 107 -5.59 -1.81 0.54
CA ARG A 107 -4.58 -0.91 -0.01
C ARG A 107 -3.36 -1.68 -0.55
N ARG A 108 -2.89 -2.71 0.14
CA ARG A 108 -1.79 -3.59 -0.33
C ARG A 108 -2.16 -4.32 -1.61
N ASP A 109 -3.37 -4.86 -1.72
CA ASP A 109 -3.84 -5.53 -2.93
C ASP A 109 -3.96 -4.56 -4.10
N LEU A 110 -4.50 -3.36 -3.86
CA LEU A 110 -4.64 -2.34 -4.89
C LEU A 110 -3.27 -1.79 -5.34
N ASN A 111 -2.31 -1.67 -4.43
CA ASN A 111 -0.93 -1.32 -4.79
C ASN A 111 -0.31 -2.37 -5.73
N ARG A 112 -0.52 -3.67 -5.49
CA ARG A 112 -0.04 -4.74 -6.39
C ARG A 112 -0.67 -4.63 -7.78
N VAL A 113 -1.97 -4.36 -7.84
CA VAL A 113 -2.69 -4.14 -9.11
C VAL A 113 -2.10 -2.92 -9.84
N LYS A 114 -1.90 -1.80 -9.13
CA LYS A 114 -1.32 -0.58 -9.69
C LYS A 114 0.11 -0.80 -10.21
N SER A 115 0.95 -1.54 -9.48
CA SER A 115 2.30 -1.91 -9.92
C SER A 115 2.24 -2.71 -11.21
N PHE A 116 1.42 -3.77 -11.28
CA PHE A 116 1.23 -4.56 -12.50
C PHE A 116 0.82 -3.70 -13.70
N PHE A 117 -0.20 -2.84 -13.54
CA PHE A 117 -0.65 -1.96 -14.62
C PHE A 117 0.39 -0.93 -15.04
N THR A 118 1.27 -0.51 -14.14
CA THR A 118 2.37 0.40 -14.44
C THR A 118 3.47 -0.31 -15.22
N GLU A 119 3.87 -1.50 -14.79
CA GLU A 119 4.88 -2.35 -15.44
C GLU A 119 4.45 -2.76 -16.86
N GLU A 120 3.18 -3.16 -17.03
CA GLU A 120 2.65 -3.66 -18.30
C GLU A 120 1.99 -2.58 -19.17
N LYS A 121 2.07 -1.31 -18.74
CA LYS A 121 1.32 -0.19 -19.32
C LYS A 121 1.45 -0.10 -20.84
N ASP A 122 2.68 -0.13 -21.34
CA ASP A 122 2.95 0.07 -22.76
C ASP A 122 2.44 -1.09 -23.61
N GLU A 123 2.57 -2.32 -23.12
CA GLU A 123 2.07 -3.51 -23.81
C GLU A 123 0.54 -3.57 -23.80
N ILE A 124 -0.08 -3.28 -22.66
CA ILE A 124 -1.54 -3.20 -22.53
C ILE A 124 -2.08 -2.12 -23.47
N ASN A 125 -1.49 -0.93 -23.45
CA ASN A 125 -1.92 0.18 -24.32
C ASN A 125 -1.77 -0.17 -25.80
N ARG A 126 -0.64 -0.77 -26.18
CA ARG A 126 -0.39 -1.21 -27.57
C ARG A 126 -1.43 -2.23 -28.04
N ARG A 127 -1.73 -3.24 -27.21
CA ARG A 127 -2.73 -4.28 -27.54
C ARG A 127 -4.15 -3.74 -27.57
N LEU A 128 -4.49 -2.87 -26.63
CA LEU A 128 -5.80 -2.22 -26.57
C LEU A 128 -6.01 -1.35 -27.81
N ALA A 129 -5.05 -0.48 -28.13
CA ALA A 129 -5.09 0.36 -29.33
C ALA A 129 -5.23 -0.47 -30.60
N GLY A 130 -4.43 -1.53 -30.77
CA GLY A 130 -4.53 -2.43 -31.93
C GLY A 130 -5.84 -3.23 -31.99
N THR A 131 -6.52 -3.45 -30.86
CA THR A 131 -7.83 -4.11 -30.83
C THR A 131 -8.95 -3.14 -31.20
N VAL A 132 -8.88 -1.90 -30.70
CA VAL A 132 -9.83 -0.84 -31.05
C VAL A 132 -9.72 -0.47 -32.53
N ASP A 133 -8.50 -0.31 -33.06
CA ASP A 133 -8.27 -0.01 -34.48
C ASP A 133 -8.85 -1.10 -35.40
N ARG A 134 -8.61 -2.37 -35.08
CA ARG A 134 -9.20 -3.50 -35.82
C ARG A 134 -10.73 -3.50 -35.76
N ALA A 135 -11.31 -3.23 -34.59
CA ALA A 135 -12.76 -3.18 -34.43
C ALA A 135 -13.40 -1.99 -35.20
N ALA A 136 -12.71 -0.85 -35.25
CA ALA A 136 -13.14 0.32 -36.01
C ALA A 136 -13.07 0.06 -37.52
N GLN A 137 -11.99 -0.54 -38.01
CA GLN A 137 -11.84 -0.92 -39.42
C GLN A 137 -12.95 -1.89 -39.88
N GLN A 138 -13.35 -2.84 -39.04
CA GLN A 138 -14.47 -3.76 -39.34
C GLN A 138 -15.81 -3.04 -39.53
N LYS A 139 -15.97 -1.83 -38.98
CA LYS A 139 -17.17 -1.00 -39.09
C LYS A 139 -16.98 0.22 -39.99
N SER A 140 -15.87 0.29 -40.75
CA SER A 140 -15.52 1.42 -41.61
C SER A 140 -15.43 2.76 -40.86
N CYS A 141 -14.99 2.74 -39.60
CA CYS A 141 -14.72 3.94 -38.78
C CYS A 141 -13.21 4.20 -38.68
N ASP A 142 -12.80 5.45 -38.46
CA ASP A 142 -11.42 5.78 -38.07
C ASP A 142 -11.20 5.45 -36.58
N GLY A 143 -10.30 4.50 -36.30
CA GLY A 143 -10.08 3.94 -34.96
C GLY A 143 -9.09 4.72 -34.09
N LYS A 144 -8.37 5.70 -34.64
CA LYS A 144 -7.25 6.36 -33.93
C LYS A 144 -7.70 7.16 -32.72
N GLU A 145 -8.80 7.90 -32.82
CA GLU A 145 -9.35 8.69 -31.70
C GLU A 145 -10.02 7.80 -30.64
N MET A 146 -10.59 6.66 -31.06
CA MET A 146 -11.25 5.71 -30.15
C MET A 146 -10.26 4.98 -29.24
N ALA A 147 -9.04 4.72 -29.71
CA ALA A 147 -8.00 4.04 -28.94
C ALA A 147 -7.58 4.86 -27.70
N GLY A 148 -7.39 6.18 -27.86
CA GLY A 148 -7.05 7.07 -26.75
C GLY A 148 -8.15 7.14 -25.70
N ALA A 149 -9.42 7.26 -26.15
CA ALA A 149 -10.58 7.27 -25.26
C ALA A 149 -10.74 5.94 -24.51
N ALA A 150 -10.50 4.80 -25.16
CA ALA A 150 -10.56 3.49 -24.53
C ALA A 150 -9.47 3.30 -23.45
N ILE A 151 -8.23 3.73 -23.72
CA ILE A 151 -7.14 3.70 -22.75
C ILE A 151 -7.47 4.57 -21.53
N TYR A 152 -7.95 5.80 -21.78
CA TYR A 152 -8.37 6.71 -20.70
C TYR A 152 -9.51 6.12 -19.86
N GLY A 153 -10.58 5.64 -20.52
CA GLY A 153 -11.73 5.05 -19.83
C GLY A 153 -11.38 3.79 -19.03
N MET A 154 -10.47 2.95 -19.53
CA MET A 154 -9.96 1.81 -18.76
C MET A 154 -9.23 2.26 -17.49
N LYS A 155 -8.34 3.25 -17.60
CA LYS A 155 -7.63 3.80 -16.45
C LYS A 155 -8.60 4.39 -15.43
N GLU A 156 -9.54 5.22 -15.87
CA GLU A 156 -10.55 5.83 -15.01
C GLU A 156 -11.42 4.78 -14.30
N ALA A 157 -11.81 3.70 -15.00
CA ALA A 157 -12.58 2.62 -14.40
C ALA A 157 -11.79 1.87 -13.32
N ILE A 158 -10.49 1.64 -13.53
CA ILE A 158 -9.61 1.03 -12.52
C ILE A 158 -9.48 1.95 -11.31
N ASP A 159 -9.15 3.23 -11.53
CA ASP A 159 -8.97 4.23 -10.47
C ASP A 159 -10.26 4.36 -9.62
N LYS A 160 -11.43 4.46 -10.25
CA LYS A 160 -12.73 4.50 -9.53
C LYS A 160 -13.02 3.21 -8.76
N ARG A 161 -12.63 2.05 -9.29
CA ARG A 161 -12.86 0.77 -8.59
C ARG A 161 -11.94 0.63 -7.38
N ILE A 162 -10.71 1.10 -7.48
CA ILE A 162 -9.75 1.21 -6.35
C ILE A 162 -10.35 2.10 -5.26
N GLU A 163 -10.78 3.31 -5.63
CA GLU A 163 -11.40 4.28 -4.72
C GLU A 163 -12.63 3.68 -4.01
N HIS A 164 -13.53 3.05 -4.76
CA HIS A 164 -14.72 2.39 -4.21
C HIS A 164 -14.38 1.32 -3.16
N ARG A 165 -13.43 0.42 -3.45
CA ARG A 165 -13.07 -0.66 -2.53
C ARG A 165 -12.43 -0.15 -1.24
N LEU A 166 -11.65 0.92 -1.33
CA LEU A 166 -11.09 1.58 -0.15
C LEU A 166 -12.19 2.23 0.71
N ARG A 167 -13.18 2.86 0.07
CA ARG A 167 -14.35 3.45 0.76
C ARG A 167 -15.21 2.39 1.44
N GLU A 168 -15.45 1.25 0.79
CA GLU A 168 -16.14 0.10 1.40
C GLU A 168 -15.40 -0.41 2.66
N SER A 169 -14.08 -0.21 2.73
CA SER A 169 -13.25 -0.56 3.88
C SER A 169 -13.06 0.59 4.89
N ASN A 170 -13.77 1.71 4.71
CA ASN A 170 -13.69 2.88 5.56
C ASN A 170 -15.04 3.17 6.23
N GLU A 171 -15.12 2.93 7.54
CA GLU A 171 -16.37 3.10 8.30
C GLU A 171 -16.92 4.54 8.25
N ALA A 172 -16.05 5.56 8.13
CA ALA A 172 -16.52 6.93 7.99
C ALA A 172 -17.26 7.17 6.67
N GLN A 173 -16.83 6.50 5.59
CA GLN A 173 -17.48 6.59 4.29
C GLN A 173 -18.84 5.90 4.30
N VAL A 174 -18.93 4.73 4.95
CA VAL A 174 -20.21 4.02 5.13
C VAL A 174 -21.21 4.90 5.89
N ILE A 175 -20.80 5.55 6.97
CA ILE A 175 -21.69 6.46 7.73
C ILE A 175 -22.05 7.69 6.88
N LEU A 176 -21.11 8.26 6.13
CA LEU A 176 -21.39 9.40 5.26
C LEU A 176 -22.34 9.04 4.11
N GLU A 177 -22.32 7.80 3.61
CA GLU A 177 -23.29 7.33 2.62
C GLU A 177 -24.72 7.30 3.21
N GLU A 178 -24.85 6.82 4.45
CA GLU A 178 -26.14 6.72 5.15
C GLU A 178 -26.69 8.08 5.61
N GLU A 179 -25.83 8.95 6.15
CA GLU A 179 -26.24 10.21 6.77
C GLU A 179 -26.01 11.44 5.88
N GLY A 180 -25.15 11.34 4.87
CA GLY A 180 -24.77 12.42 3.96
C GLY A 180 -25.94 13.09 3.21
N PRO A 181 -27.05 12.40 2.86
CA PRO A 181 -28.22 13.05 2.29
C PRO A 181 -28.88 14.12 3.20
N ARG A 182 -28.47 14.24 4.46
CA ARG A 182 -28.91 15.31 5.38
C ARG A 182 -28.23 16.65 5.12
N VAL A 183 -27.14 16.68 4.35
CA VAL A 183 -26.44 17.91 3.94
C VAL A 183 -26.51 18.09 2.42
N ASP A 184 -26.15 19.28 1.95
CA ASP A 184 -26.10 19.55 0.51
C ASP A 184 -25.11 18.61 -0.19
N LYS A 185 -25.45 18.15 -1.41
CA LYS A 185 -24.60 17.22 -2.18
C LYS A 185 -23.16 17.73 -2.34
N ALA A 186 -22.97 19.02 -2.56
CA ALA A 186 -21.65 19.63 -2.68
C ALA A 186 -20.83 19.55 -1.36
N VAL A 187 -21.49 19.55 -0.20
CA VAL A 187 -20.84 19.34 1.10
C VAL A 187 -20.51 17.86 1.28
N GLN A 188 -21.44 16.96 0.94
CA GLN A 188 -21.21 15.52 1.00
C GLN A 188 -19.99 15.11 0.15
N ASP A 189 -19.91 15.57 -1.10
CA ASP A 189 -18.80 15.24 -2.01
C ASP A 189 -17.44 15.73 -1.47
N LYS A 190 -17.43 16.89 -0.80
CA LYS A 190 -16.22 17.40 -0.15
C LYS A 190 -15.83 16.57 1.06
N LEU A 191 -16.79 16.22 1.91
CA LEU A 191 -16.55 15.35 3.07
C LEU A 191 -16.02 14.00 2.62
N GLU A 192 -16.61 13.38 1.61
CA GLU A 192 -16.18 12.10 1.03
C GLU A 192 -14.71 12.15 0.65
N LYS A 193 -14.28 13.16 -0.12
CA LYS A 193 -12.87 13.33 -0.49
C LYS A 193 -11.96 13.58 0.73
N GLN A 194 -12.39 14.43 1.66
CA GLN A 194 -11.58 14.74 2.85
C GLN A 194 -11.41 13.53 3.76
N LEU A 195 -12.42 12.65 3.85
CA LEU A 195 -12.32 11.40 4.60
C LEU A 195 -11.34 10.44 3.91
N ASP A 196 -11.38 10.30 2.58
CA ASP A 196 -10.38 9.50 1.83
C ASP A 196 -8.96 10.01 2.04
N ASP A 197 -8.78 11.32 2.01
CA ASP A 197 -7.51 11.99 2.26
C ASP A 197 -7.00 11.64 3.67
N VAL A 198 -7.84 11.73 4.70
CA VAL A 198 -7.46 11.37 6.09
C VAL A 198 -7.08 9.89 6.20
N ALA A 199 -7.87 8.98 5.65
CA ALA A 199 -7.56 7.55 5.69
C ALA A 199 -6.26 7.24 4.94
N THR A 200 -6.03 7.89 3.80
CA THR A 200 -4.81 7.74 3.00
C THR A 200 -3.58 8.28 3.74
N ALA A 201 -3.65 9.47 4.33
CA ALA A 201 -2.56 10.01 5.13
C ALA A 201 -2.29 9.12 6.35
N SER A 202 -3.31 8.67 7.07
CA SER A 202 -3.15 7.76 8.22
C SER A 202 -2.48 6.45 7.81
N PHE A 203 -2.90 5.85 6.69
CA PHE A 203 -2.27 4.66 6.12
C PHE A 203 -0.80 4.90 5.80
N ILE A 204 -0.47 5.95 5.05
CA ILE A 204 0.91 6.23 4.62
C ILE A 204 1.81 6.41 5.84
N VAL A 205 1.38 7.26 6.78
CA VAL A 205 2.20 7.67 7.93
C VAL A 205 2.46 6.50 8.87
N HIS A 206 1.46 5.67 9.15
CA HIS A 206 1.55 4.65 10.18
C HIS A 206 1.81 3.22 9.65
N VAL A 207 1.65 2.99 8.35
CA VAL A 207 1.79 1.65 7.74
C VAL A 207 2.64 1.71 6.48
N GLY A 208 2.20 2.45 5.45
CA GLY A 208 2.79 2.44 4.12
C GLY A 208 4.28 2.79 4.13
N PHE A 209 4.67 3.86 4.81
CA PHE A 209 6.05 4.31 4.87
C PHE A 209 6.95 3.28 5.58
N ALA A 210 6.45 2.64 6.65
CA ALA A 210 7.18 1.61 7.38
C ALA A 210 7.33 0.33 6.55
N ASP A 211 6.27 -0.10 5.84
CA ASP A 211 6.27 -1.22 4.92
C ASP A 211 7.29 -1.00 3.78
N THR A 212 7.23 0.15 3.08
CA THR A 212 8.15 0.48 1.99
C THR A 212 9.60 0.57 2.49
N ARG A 213 9.85 1.12 3.68
CA ARG A 213 11.19 1.14 4.29
C ARG A 213 11.72 -0.27 4.56
N GLN A 214 10.87 -1.16 5.06
CA GLN A 214 11.24 -2.55 5.33
C GLN A 214 11.57 -3.27 4.01
N GLU A 215 10.72 -3.15 3.00
CA GLU A 215 10.97 -3.73 1.69
C GLU A 215 12.26 -3.18 1.06
N LEU A 216 12.49 -1.87 1.13
CA LEU A 216 13.71 -1.24 0.63
C LEU A 216 14.96 -1.77 1.35
N THR A 217 14.86 -2.02 2.66
CA THR A 217 15.93 -2.61 3.49
C THR A 217 16.25 -4.04 3.05
N ASP A 218 15.21 -4.85 2.92
CA ASP A 218 15.33 -6.27 2.53
C ASP A 218 15.93 -6.38 1.13
N ARG A 219 15.41 -5.62 0.16
CA ARG A 219 15.96 -5.61 -1.19
C ARG A 219 17.40 -5.14 -1.19
N ARG A 220 17.70 -3.98 -0.57
CA ARG A 220 19.07 -3.47 -0.49
C ARG A 220 20.05 -4.51 0.07
N SER A 221 19.62 -5.38 0.99
CA SER A 221 20.46 -6.46 1.52
C SER A 221 20.86 -7.51 0.48
N ASP A 222 20.04 -7.73 -0.56
CA ASP A 222 20.33 -8.64 -1.68
C ASP A 222 21.28 -8.05 -2.73
N ALA A 223 21.55 -6.74 -2.69
CA ALA A 223 22.33 -6.02 -3.70
C ALA A 223 23.67 -6.70 -4.04
N GLY A 224 24.42 -7.15 -3.03
CA GLY A 224 25.72 -7.79 -3.25
C GLY A 224 25.63 -9.13 -3.99
N LYS A 225 24.60 -9.94 -3.69
CA LYS A 225 24.35 -11.21 -4.41
C LYS A 225 23.92 -10.94 -5.85
N VAL A 226 23.00 -10.00 -6.03
CA VAL A 226 22.51 -9.61 -7.36
C VAL A 226 23.65 -9.10 -8.24
N GLN A 227 24.56 -8.29 -7.70
CA GLN A 227 25.73 -7.81 -8.41
C GLN A 227 26.61 -8.96 -8.90
N SER A 228 26.87 -9.95 -8.03
CA SER A 228 27.63 -11.15 -8.41
C SER A 228 26.93 -11.97 -9.49
N THR A 229 25.60 -12.09 -9.42
CA THR A 229 24.78 -12.77 -10.44
C THR A 229 24.84 -12.05 -11.79
N LEU A 230 24.78 -10.71 -11.81
CA LEU A 230 24.95 -9.92 -13.02
C LEU A 230 26.34 -10.11 -13.62
N ASP A 231 27.40 -10.03 -12.81
CA ASP A 231 28.78 -10.22 -13.28
C ASP A 231 28.98 -11.62 -13.89
N GLY A 232 28.45 -12.66 -13.25
CA GLY A 232 28.47 -14.03 -13.77
C GLY A 232 27.68 -14.20 -15.07
N ALA A 233 26.49 -13.60 -15.15
CA ALA A 233 25.65 -13.63 -16.35
C ALA A 233 26.30 -12.88 -17.53
N ILE A 234 26.92 -11.73 -17.28
CA ILE A 234 27.68 -10.96 -18.28
C ILE A 234 28.82 -11.80 -18.83
N LYS A 235 29.59 -12.47 -17.95
CA LYS A 235 30.68 -13.36 -18.39
C LYS A 235 30.14 -14.48 -19.28
N ALA A 236 29.09 -15.18 -18.86
CA ALA A 236 28.51 -16.29 -19.59
C ALA A 236 27.90 -15.88 -20.95
N GLU A 237 27.17 -14.76 -21.00
CA GLU A 237 26.62 -14.25 -22.26
C GLU A 237 27.72 -13.72 -23.19
N ASN A 238 28.80 -13.14 -22.65
CA ASN A 238 29.97 -12.73 -23.45
C ASN A 238 30.69 -13.94 -24.07
N GLU A 239 30.85 -15.04 -23.35
CA GLU A 239 31.39 -16.30 -23.90
C GLU A 239 30.50 -16.81 -25.06
N LYS A 240 29.18 -16.83 -24.88
CA LYS A 240 28.22 -17.22 -25.94
C LYS A 240 28.26 -16.27 -27.14
N ALA A 241 28.46 -14.97 -26.93
CA ALA A 241 28.50 -13.96 -27.99
C ALA A 241 29.70 -14.15 -28.93
N ASN A 242 30.79 -14.69 -28.40
CA ASN A 242 32.07 -14.87 -29.08
C ASN A 242 32.33 -16.32 -29.54
N ASP A 243 31.42 -17.26 -29.25
CA ASP A 243 31.52 -18.65 -29.68
C ASP A 243 31.45 -18.76 -31.22
N PRO A 244 32.53 -19.19 -31.90
CA PRO A 244 32.56 -19.28 -33.36
C PRO A 244 31.58 -20.33 -33.90
N ALA A 245 31.20 -21.34 -33.11
CA ALA A 245 30.27 -22.39 -33.53
C ALA A 245 28.79 -21.95 -33.49
N ARG A 246 28.49 -20.81 -32.87
CA ARG A 246 27.11 -20.32 -32.72
C ARG A 246 26.61 -19.61 -34.00
N PRO A 247 25.36 -19.88 -34.45
CA PRO A 247 24.78 -19.16 -35.59
C PRO A 247 24.67 -17.64 -35.35
N GLU A 248 24.89 -16.85 -36.40
CA GLU A 248 24.86 -15.37 -36.31
C GLU A 248 23.54 -14.80 -35.78
N ALA A 249 22.40 -15.39 -36.15
CA ALA A 249 21.09 -14.99 -35.61
C ALA A 249 21.01 -15.18 -34.09
N SER A 250 21.59 -16.26 -33.56
CA SER A 250 21.67 -16.51 -32.12
C SER A 250 22.65 -15.57 -31.42
N LYS A 251 23.78 -15.25 -32.05
CA LYS A 251 24.74 -14.26 -31.53
C LYS A 251 24.10 -12.88 -31.39
N ARG A 252 23.23 -12.47 -32.31
CA ARG A 252 22.50 -11.18 -32.21
C ARG A 252 21.62 -11.10 -30.96
N VAL A 253 20.87 -12.16 -30.65
CA VAL A 253 20.02 -12.22 -29.45
C VAL A 253 20.86 -12.17 -28.17
N VAL A 254 21.96 -12.94 -28.14
CA VAL A 254 22.90 -12.95 -27.01
C VAL A 254 23.54 -11.58 -26.81
N LYS A 255 24.00 -10.91 -27.87
CA LYS A 255 24.58 -9.56 -27.80
C LYS A 255 23.58 -8.52 -27.28
N ALA A 256 22.32 -8.61 -27.69
CA ALA A 256 21.27 -7.73 -27.17
C ALA A 256 21.05 -7.94 -25.66
N ARG A 257 20.99 -9.21 -25.22
CA ARG A 257 20.88 -9.54 -23.78
C ARG A 257 22.10 -9.09 -22.99
N LEU A 258 23.31 -9.30 -23.53
CA LEU A 258 24.56 -8.87 -22.91
C LEU A 258 24.58 -7.34 -22.70
N ALA A 259 24.15 -6.57 -23.70
CA ALA A 259 24.06 -5.12 -23.59
C ALA A 259 23.11 -4.68 -22.47
N GLU A 260 21.93 -5.32 -22.35
CA GLU A 260 21.00 -5.01 -21.26
C GLU A 260 21.60 -5.37 -19.89
N LEU A 261 22.21 -6.55 -19.75
CA LEU A 261 22.86 -6.94 -18.49
C LEU A 261 23.98 -5.96 -18.10
N GLN A 262 24.79 -5.50 -19.05
CA GLN A 262 25.84 -4.51 -18.81
C GLN A 262 25.26 -3.16 -18.37
N LYS A 263 24.19 -2.69 -19.02
CA LYS A 263 23.47 -1.47 -18.63
C LYS A 263 22.96 -1.57 -17.19
N GLN A 264 22.29 -2.67 -16.85
CA GLN A 264 21.73 -2.89 -15.51
C GLN A 264 22.83 -2.97 -14.44
N ARG A 265 23.94 -3.65 -14.76
CA ARG A 265 25.12 -3.71 -13.88
C ARG A 265 25.76 -2.33 -13.66
N GLN A 266 25.82 -1.49 -14.70
CA GLN A 266 26.35 -0.12 -14.60
C GLN A 266 25.45 0.78 -13.74
N ALA A 267 24.13 0.60 -13.78
CA ALA A 267 23.19 1.36 -12.96
C ALA A 267 23.23 0.98 -11.46
N MET A 268 23.63 -0.27 -11.16
CA MET A 268 23.55 -0.89 -9.83
C MET A 268 24.16 -0.05 -8.70
N ASP A 269 25.39 0.44 -8.88
CA ASP A 269 26.11 1.13 -7.81
C ASP A 269 25.39 2.44 -7.41
N GLY A 270 24.86 3.16 -8.41
CA GLY A 270 24.10 4.39 -8.21
C GLY A 270 22.79 4.16 -7.46
N VAL A 271 22.00 3.16 -7.87
CA VAL A 271 20.72 2.86 -7.21
C VAL A 271 20.92 2.30 -5.79
N VAL A 272 21.97 1.51 -5.54
CA VAL A 272 22.30 1.00 -4.20
C VAL A 272 22.75 2.13 -3.28
N GLN A 273 23.52 3.09 -3.80
CA GLN A 273 23.92 4.28 -3.04
C GLN A 273 22.69 5.14 -2.68
N LYS A 274 21.80 5.39 -3.66
CA LYS A 274 20.56 6.15 -3.46
C LYS A 274 19.66 5.48 -2.41
N ALA A 275 19.42 4.18 -2.53
CA ALA A 275 18.65 3.40 -1.55
C ALA A 275 19.29 3.45 -0.15
N THR A 276 20.61 3.34 -0.05
CA THR A 276 21.32 3.41 1.23
C THR A 276 21.18 4.78 1.89
N GLN A 277 21.32 5.88 1.13
CA GLN A 277 21.13 7.23 1.64
C GLN A 277 19.68 7.46 2.11
N SER A 278 18.72 6.97 1.33
CA SER A 278 17.30 7.07 1.67
C SER A 278 16.99 6.34 2.99
N LEU A 279 17.49 5.11 3.15
CA LEU A 279 17.34 4.33 4.39
C LEU A 279 18.00 4.97 5.62
N GLN A 280 19.14 5.65 5.46
CA GLN A 280 19.81 6.36 6.57
C GLN A 280 18.94 7.48 7.15
N GLN A 281 18.11 8.11 6.33
CA GLN A 281 17.24 9.22 6.73
C GLN A 281 15.81 8.76 7.05
N ALA A 282 15.40 7.58 6.58
CA ALA A 282 14.02 7.11 6.63
C ALA A 282 13.44 7.07 8.06
N GLU A 283 14.20 6.62 9.07
CA GLU A 283 13.67 6.58 10.45
C GLU A 283 13.38 7.99 11.00
N GLN A 284 14.26 8.96 10.76
CA GLN A 284 14.06 10.34 11.22
C GLN A 284 12.93 11.02 10.46
N ARG A 285 12.86 10.82 9.13
CA ARG A 285 11.78 11.32 8.28
C ARG A 285 10.43 10.74 8.69
N GLY A 286 10.36 9.43 8.94
CA GLY A 286 9.16 8.74 9.44
C GLY A 286 8.65 9.30 10.76
N LYS A 287 9.53 9.44 11.77
CA LYS A 287 9.16 10.05 13.06
C LYS A 287 8.71 11.51 12.93
N ALA A 288 9.36 12.29 12.06
CA ALA A 288 8.97 13.66 11.80
C ALA A 288 7.59 13.73 11.12
N LEU A 289 7.32 12.84 10.18
CA LEU A 289 6.04 12.73 9.48
C LEU A 289 4.92 12.29 10.43
N GLU A 290 5.15 11.29 11.29
CA GLU A 290 4.22 10.86 12.34
C GLU A 290 3.85 12.02 13.27
N LYS A 291 4.86 12.74 13.77
CA LYS A 291 4.61 13.89 14.65
C LYS A 291 3.80 14.98 13.96
N GLU A 292 4.16 15.31 12.72
CA GLU A 292 3.44 16.33 11.95
C GLU A 292 1.98 15.94 11.70
N TYR A 293 1.75 14.68 11.35
CA TYR A 293 0.41 14.11 11.22
C TYR A 293 -0.37 14.27 12.52
N ASP A 294 0.16 13.78 13.64
CA ASP A 294 -0.53 13.81 14.94
C ASP A 294 -0.88 15.24 15.38
N ASP A 295 0.08 16.17 15.27
CA ASP A 295 -0.10 17.58 15.64
C ASP A 295 -1.17 18.24 14.76
N LYS A 296 -1.11 18.02 13.44
CA LYS A 296 -2.05 18.64 12.48
C LYS A 296 -3.43 18.01 12.52
N PHE A 297 -3.53 16.70 12.74
CA PHE A 297 -4.79 15.99 12.86
C PHE A 297 -5.51 16.40 14.13
N LYS A 298 -4.81 16.50 15.26
CA LYS A 298 -5.36 17.05 16.50
C LYS A 298 -5.88 18.48 16.29
N ALA A 299 -5.08 19.34 15.66
CA ALA A 299 -5.50 20.71 15.35
C ALA A 299 -6.71 20.78 14.40
N LEU A 300 -6.87 19.81 13.50
CA LEU A 300 -8.06 19.67 12.67
C LEU A 300 -9.29 19.32 13.52
N LEU A 301 -9.20 18.31 14.38
CA LEU A 301 -10.31 17.91 15.27
C LEU A 301 -10.74 19.04 16.20
N ASP A 302 -9.79 19.79 16.77
CA ASP A 302 -10.07 20.95 17.62
C ASP A 302 -10.81 22.06 16.85
N ARG A 303 -10.47 22.27 15.57
CA ARG A 303 -11.18 23.26 14.73
C ARG A 303 -12.59 22.81 14.39
N LEU A 304 -12.78 21.53 14.03
CA LEU A 304 -14.11 20.96 13.77
C LEU A 304 -15.01 21.06 15.01
N GLN A 305 -14.46 20.82 16.20
CA GLN A 305 -15.19 20.99 17.46
C GLN A 305 -15.62 22.45 17.68
N LYS A 306 -14.71 23.40 17.47
CA LYS A 306 -15.02 24.84 17.62
C LYS A 306 -16.11 25.30 16.66
N GLU A 307 -16.11 24.83 15.41
CA GLU A 307 -17.17 25.17 14.45
C GLU A 307 -18.53 24.59 14.89
N LYS A 308 -18.56 23.33 15.34
CA LYS A 308 -19.77 22.71 15.91
C LYS A 308 -20.34 23.51 17.09
N ASP A 309 -19.47 24.03 17.96
CA ASP A 309 -19.89 24.83 19.11
C ASP A 309 -20.41 26.22 18.70
N LYS A 310 -19.77 26.88 17.73
CA LYS A 310 -20.26 28.15 17.15
C LYS A 310 -21.62 28.01 16.49
N GLU A 311 -21.87 26.90 15.77
CA GLU A 311 -23.17 26.65 15.15
C GLU A 311 -24.29 26.52 16.19
N LYS A 312 -24.02 25.81 17.30
CA LYS A 312 -24.95 25.69 18.43
C LYS A 312 -25.24 27.03 19.11
N GLU A 313 -24.25 27.91 19.22
CA GLU A 313 -24.44 29.25 19.79
C GLU A 313 -25.34 30.12 18.90
N LYS A 314 -25.10 30.13 17.57
CA LYS A 314 -25.94 30.85 16.61
C LYS A 314 -27.40 30.39 16.62
N GLU A 315 -27.65 29.11 16.90
CA GLU A 315 -29.02 28.58 17.02
C GLU A 315 -29.74 29.07 18.28
N LYS A 316 -29.02 29.19 19.40
CA LYS A 316 -29.57 29.75 20.65
C LYS A 316 -29.94 31.23 20.52
N GLU A 317 -29.24 31.98 19.66
CA GLU A 317 -29.48 33.41 19.44
C GLU A 317 -30.60 33.73 18.44
N LYS A 318 -31.10 32.74 17.66
CA LYS A 318 -32.26 32.98 16.79
C LYS A 318 -33.50 33.21 17.66
N PRO A 319 -34.11 34.41 17.64
CA PRO A 319 -35.25 34.71 18.48
C PRO A 319 -36.37 33.72 18.16
N LYS A 320 -36.96 33.11 19.21
CA LYS A 320 -38.18 32.31 19.07
C LYS A 320 -39.22 33.20 18.39
N ALA A 321 -39.42 33.00 17.09
CA ALA A 321 -40.50 33.63 16.37
C ALA A 321 -41.78 33.27 17.11
N LYS A 322 -42.44 34.27 17.72
CA LYS A 322 -43.68 34.08 18.46
C LYS A 322 -44.68 33.42 17.53
N ALA A 323 -45.06 32.19 17.87
CA ALA A 323 -46.29 31.57 17.38
C ALA A 323 -47.49 32.30 17.97
#